data_AF-A0A7S4UML9-F1
#
_entry.id   AF-A0A7S4UML9-F1
#
_cell.length_a   1.000
_cell.length_b   1.000
_cell.length_c   1.000
_cell.angle_alpha   90.00
_cell.angle_beta   90.00
_cell.angle_gamma   90.00
#
_symmetry.space_group_name_H-M   'P 1'
#
loop_
_entity.id
_entity.type
_entity.pdbx_description
1 polymer ?
#
loop_
_entity_poly.entity_id
_entity_poly.type
_entity_poly.pdbx_seq_one_letter_code
_entity_poly.pdbx_strand_id
1 'polypeptide(L)'
;EQLWMLHDQYTTDSNEKRLRGIVLSNNFEEIENNYQRRLYAKTSRFNHGCAPNVGFDFDHWNIRLYTTRNVKAGETLCIFYSDVIYHFPRDKRQLFLYGHLKFHCACSACFPDVNDSVVRREEIIRKSDENRKRLKDIARELSRRVKSSLYDAVFCMQVNETIKRVSKENDPPSTLISTGIEKGSASERREKL
;
A
#
# COMPACT_ATOMS: atom_id res chain seq x y z
N GLU A 1 -0.09 -24.20 17.21
CA GLU A 1 -0.70 -24.42 15.87
C GLU A 1 -1.15 -23.14 15.16
N GLN A 2 -1.81 -22.17 15.83
CA GLN A 2 -2.35 -20.97 15.17
C GLN A 2 -1.33 -20.11 14.41
N LEU A 3 -0.08 -20.09 14.88
CA LEU A 3 1.02 -19.33 14.27
C LEU A 3 1.31 -19.76 12.82
N TRP A 4 1.38 -21.06 12.56
CA TRP A 4 1.74 -21.61 11.24
C TRP A 4 0.63 -21.46 10.20
N MET A 5 -0.58 -21.08 10.62
CA MET A 5 -1.67 -20.72 9.71
C MET A 5 -1.50 -19.31 9.10
N LEU A 6 -0.66 -18.47 9.69
CA LEU A 6 -0.44 -17.11 9.20
C LEU A 6 0.40 -17.10 7.91
N HIS A 7 0.27 -16.01 7.15
CA HIS A 7 0.95 -15.86 5.87
C HIS A 7 2.45 -15.59 6.05
N ASP A 8 3.28 -16.13 5.16
CA ASP A 8 4.68 -15.76 5.02
C ASP A 8 4.85 -15.16 3.62
N GLN A 9 5.13 -13.86 3.55
CA GLN A 9 5.25 -13.16 2.26
C GLN A 9 6.60 -13.35 1.57
N TYR A 10 7.55 -14.02 2.23
CA TYR A 10 8.92 -14.19 1.74
C TYR A 10 9.16 -15.55 1.06
N THR A 11 8.12 -16.37 0.98
CA THR A 11 8.13 -17.68 0.32
C THR A 11 7.09 -17.72 -0.78
N THR A 12 7.43 -18.34 -1.90
CA THR A 12 6.51 -18.60 -3.02
C THR A 12 5.90 -19.99 -2.94
N ASP A 13 6.45 -20.88 -2.11
CA ASP A 13 5.91 -22.21 -1.87
C ASP A 13 4.95 -22.17 -0.67
N SER A 14 3.69 -22.54 -0.88
CA SER A 14 2.67 -22.57 0.17
C SER A 14 2.91 -23.65 1.24
N ASN A 15 3.71 -24.67 0.93
CA ASN A 15 4.06 -25.77 1.83
C ASN A 15 5.28 -25.45 2.70
N GLU A 16 6.05 -24.42 2.35
CA GLU A 16 7.20 -23.97 3.13
C GLU A 16 6.89 -22.62 3.79
N LYS A 17 6.98 -22.56 5.12
CA LYS A 17 6.92 -21.30 5.86
C LYS A 17 8.08 -21.18 6.82
N ARG A 18 8.56 -19.95 7.02
CA ARG A 18 9.63 -19.65 7.96
C ARG A 18 9.05 -18.85 9.11
N LEU A 19 9.42 -19.21 10.34
CA LEU A 19 8.99 -18.46 11.53
C LEU A 19 9.29 -16.96 11.39
N ARG A 20 10.49 -16.62 10.92
CA ARG A 20 10.89 -15.23 10.65
C ARG A 20 9.97 -14.54 9.64
N GLY A 21 9.63 -15.23 8.56
CA GLY A 21 8.76 -14.68 7.51
C GLY A 21 7.34 -14.43 8.03
N ILE A 22 6.79 -15.41 8.75
CA ILE A 22 5.50 -15.26 9.46
C ILE A 22 5.53 -14.04 10.40
N VAL A 23 6.53 -13.92 11.27
CA VAL A 23 6.60 -12.80 12.21
C VAL A 23 6.69 -11.46 11.47
N LEU A 24 7.53 -11.36 10.45
CA LEU A 24 7.72 -10.11 9.70
C LEU A 24 6.49 -9.70 8.87
N SER A 25 5.72 -10.67 8.37
CA SER A 25 4.49 -10.40 7.60
C SER A 25 3.28 -10.02 8.45
N ASN A 26 3.26 -10.37 9.73
CA ASN A 26 2.04 -10.34 10.55
C ASN A 26 2.17 -9.53 11.84
N ASN A 27 3.34 -8.93 12.10
CA ASN A 27 3.56 -8.15 13.31
C ASN A 27 2.86 -6.79 13.25
N PHE A 28 2.62 -6.26 14.43
CA PHE A 28 2.14 -4.91 14.67
C PHE A 28 3.23 -4.13 15.39
N GLU A 29 3.46 -2.89 14.96
CA GLU A 29 4.41 -1.96 15.57
C GLU A 29 3.65 -0.93 16.41
N GLU A 30 4.09 -0.74 17.66
CA GLU A 30 3.51 0.24 18.58
C GLU A 30 4.50 1.38 18.83
N ILE A 31 4.10 2.60 18.47
CA ILE A 31 4.95 3.79 18.56
C ILE A 31 5.30 4.11 20.03
N GLU A 32 4.33 4.05 20.94
CA GLU A 32 4.52 4.38 22.36
C GLU A 32 5.50 3.45 23.07
N ASN A 33 5.64 2.21 22.60
CA ASN A 33 6.59 1.22 23.10
C ASN A 33 7.83 1.10 22.21
N ASN A 34 8.35 2.25 21.75
CA ASN A 34 9.60 2.35 20.98
C ASN A 34 9.63 1.43 19.74
N TYR A 35 8.52 1.39 18.99
CA TYR A 35 8.37 0.59 17.78
C TYR A 35 8.57 -0.92 17.99
N GLN A 36 8.27 -1.43 19.19
CA GLN A 36 8.33 -2.86 19.44
C GLN A 36 7.37 -3.61 18.51
N ARG A 37 7.88 -4.67 17.87
CA ARG A 37 7.09 -5.58 17.03
C ARG A 37 6.46 -6.68 17.86
N ARG A 38 5.14 -6.84 17.72
CA ARG A 38 4.37 -7.86 18.44
C ARG A 38 3.49 -8.64 17.50
N LEU A 39 3.25 -9.91 17.83
CA LEU A 39 2.44 -10.79 17.01
C LEU A 39 1.15 -11.18 17.74
N TYR A 40 0.02 -10.87 17.12
CA TYR A 40 -1.31 -11.19 17.63
C TYR A 40 -2.02 -12.14 16.68
N ALA A 41 -1.82 -13.45 16.84
CA ALA A 41 -2.21 -14.46 15.84
C ALA A 41 -3.68 -14.41 15.40
N LYS A 42 -4.61 -13.99 16.27
CA LYS A 42 -6.02 -13.78 15.90
C LYS A 42 -6.21 -12.51 15.07
N THR A 43 -5.63 -11.39 15.49
CA THR A 43 -5.75 -10.09 14.82
C THR A 43 -4.99 -10.04 13.50
N SER A 44 -3.87 -10.75 13.37
CA SER A 44 -3.11 -10.88 12.11
C SER A 44 -3.90 -11.53 10.97
N ARG A 45 -5.10 -12.08 11.23
CA ARG A 45 -5.98 -12.64 10.20
C ARG A 45 -6.84 -11.59 9.49
N PHE A 46 -6.92 -10.37 10.03
CA PHE A 46 -7.71 -9.31 9.42
C PHE A 46 -6.98 -8.82 8.18
N ASN A 47 -7.69 -8.76 7.06
CA ASN A 47 -7.14 -8.28 5.80
C ASN A 47 -7.00 -6.75 5.78
N HIS A 48 -6.24 -6.24 4.82
CA HIS A 48 -6.13 -4.81 4.57
C HIS A 48 -7.38 -4.24 3.89
N GLY A 49 -7.82 -3.06 4.32
CA GLY A 49 -8.71 -2.21 3.54
C GLY A 49 -8.27 -0.74 3.63
N CYS A 50 -8.17 -0.03 2.50
CA CYS A 50 -7.83 1.39 2.52
C CYS A 50 -8.93 2.26 3.17
N ALA A 51 -10.16 1.76 3.19
CA ALA A 51 -11.29 2.30 3.95
C ALA A 51 -11.75 1.22 4.94
N PRO A 52 -11.00 1.00 6.04
CA PRO A 52 -11.24 -0.12 6.95
C PRO A 52 -12.56 0.06 7.72
N ASN A 53 -13.16 -1.06 8.14
CA ASN A 53 -14.30 -1.08 9.05
C ASN A 53 -13.91 -1.45 10.49
N VAL A 54 -12.64 -1.77 10.73
CA VAL A 54 -12.08 -2.05 12.05
C VAL A 54 -10.83 -1.20 12.27
N GLY A 55 -10.79 -0.53 13.42
CA GLY A 55 -9.60 0.09 13.99
C GLY A 55 -9.06 -0.76 15.13
N PHE A 56 -7.84 -0.48 15.54
CA PHE A 56 -7.26 -1.10 16.72
C PHE A 56 -6.45 -0.10 17.52
N ASP A 57 -6.25 -0.41 18.78
CA ASP A 57 -5.29 0.26 19.66
C ASP A 57 -4.59 -0.78 20.55
N PHE A 58 -3.65 -0.32 21.35
CA PHE A 58 -2.94 -1.13 22.32
C PHE A 58 -3.32 -0.73 23.75
N ASP A 59 -3.44 -1.74 24.60
CA ASP A 59 -3.53 -1.60 26.04
C ASP A 59 -2.47 -2.49 26.68
N HIS A 60 -1.31 -1.90 26.96
CA HIS A 60 -0.10 -2.62 27.32
C HIS A 60 0.18 -3.72 26.28
N TRP A 61 0.12 -4.99 26.67
CA TRP A 61 0.38 -6.15 25.82
C TRP A 61 -0.85 -6.67 25.08
N ASN A 62 -2.00 -6.02 25.24
CA ASN A 62 -3.24 -6.41 24.57
C ASN A 62 -3.48 -5.53 23.35
N ILE A 63 -4.03 -6.13 22.30
CA ILE A 63 -4.60 -5.40 21.15
C ILE A 63 -6.12 -5.37 21.32
N ARG A 64 -6.72 -4.18 21.24
CA ARG A 64 -8.19 -4.05 21.24
C ARG A 64 -8.65 -3.68 19.85
N LEU A 65 -9.75 -4.28 19.42
CA LEU A 65 -10.36 -4.06 18.12
C LEU A 65 -11.71 -3.39 18.32
N TYR A 66 -12.03 -2.42 17.48
CA TYR A 66 -13.30 -1.72 17.48
C TYR A 66 -13.75 -1.43 16.05
N THR A 67 -15.05 -1.44 15.81
CA THR A 67 -15.60 -1.09 14.50
C THR A 67 -15.57 0.43 14.32
N THR A 68 -15.16 0.91 13.15
CA THR A 68 -15.13 2.35 12.80
C THR A 68 -16.43 2.84 12.18
N ARG A 69 -17.34 1.90 11.86
CA ARG A 69 -18.69 2.13 11.34
C ARG A 69 -19.55 0.90 11.60
N ASN A 70 -20.85 1.00 11.31
CA ASN A 70 -21.73 -0.16 11.30
C ASN A 70 -21.22 -1.22 10.30
N VAL A 71 -21.21 -2.48 10.75
CA VAL A 71 -20.80 -3.65 9.96
C VAL A 71 -21.97 -4.61 9.87
N LYS A 72 -22.27 -5.08 8.67
CA LYS A 72 -23.37 -6.05 8.46
C LYS A 72 -22.89 -7.47 8.75
N ALA A 73 -23.82 -8.35 9.13
CA ALA A 73 -23.52 -9.78 9.24
C ALA A 73 -22.99 -10.31 7.89
N GLY A 74 -21.90 -11.09 7.94
CA GLY A 74 -21.22 -11.61 6.75
C GLY A 74 -20.27 -10.63 6.03
N GLU A 75 -20.21 -9.36 6.45
CA GLU A 75 -19.25 -8.41 5.90
C GLU A 75 -17.83 -8.72 6.41
N THR A 76 -16.85 -8.80 5.51
CA THR A 76 -15.44 -9.02 5.87
C THR A 76 -14.92 -7.86 6.71
N LEU A 77 -14.28 -8.18 7.82
CA LEU A 77 -13.59 -7.21 8.67
C LEU A 77 -12.18 -6.94 8.14
N CYS A 78 -11.85 -5.66 7.96
CA CYS A 78 -10.56 -5.22 7.47
C CYS A 78 -10.00 -4.10 8.34
N ILE A 79 -8.68 -4.14 8.56
CA ILE A 79 -7.90 -3.11 9.25
C ILE A 79 -7.04 -2.33 8.25
N PHE A 80 -6.47 -1.21 8.68
CA PHE A 80 -5.44 -0.51 7.92
C PHE A 80 -4.06 -1.04 8.32
N TYR A 81 -3.20 -1.36 7.35
CA TYR A 81 -1.91 -2.03 7.62
C TYR A 81 -0.75 -1.07 7.83
N SER A 82 -0.87 0.18 7.38
CA SER A 82 0.29 1.07 7.34
C SER A 82 -0.12 2.53 7.28
N ASP A 83 -0.05 3.21 8.42
CA ASP A 83 -0.36 4.64 8.54
C ASP A 83 0.47 5.52 7.61
N VAL A 84 1.65 5.00 7.22
CA VAL A 84 2.56 5.56 6.24
C VAL A 84 1.85 5.96 4.95
N ILE A 85 0.91 5.13 4.47
CA ILE A 85 0.19 5.36 3.22
C ILE A 85 -1.23 5.93 3.40
N TYR A 86 -1.61 6.32 4.63
CA TYR A 86 -2.97 6.76 4.95
C TYR A 86 -3.44 7.95 4.11
N HIS A 87 -2.53 8.90 3.89
CA HIS A 87 -2.76 10.16 3.19
C HIS A 87 -2.43 10.11 1.68
N PHE A 88 -2.03 8.94 1.17
CA PHE A 88 -1.56 8.83 -0.21
C PHE A 88 -2.69 8.50 -1.20
N PRO A 89 -2.59 8.93 -2.47
CA PRO A 89 -3.52 8.55 -3.53
C PRO A 89 -3.40 7.07 -3.92
N ARG A 90 -4.39 6.55 -4.66
CA ARG A 90 -4.60 5.12 -4.91
C ARG A 90 -3.36 4.46 -5.50
N ASP A 91 -2.77 5.06 -6.52
CA ASP A 91 -1.58 4.57 -7.19
C ASP A 91 -0.42 4.33 -6.21
N LYS A 92 -0.15 5.29 -5.32
CA LYS A 92 0.94 5.19 -4.35
C LYS A 92 0.64 4.17 -3.25
N ARG A 93 -0.61 4.06 -2.80
CA ARG A 93 -1.02 3.00 -1.87
C ARG A 93 -0.81 1.62 -2.48
N GLN A 94 -1.23 1.41 -3.72
CA GLN A 94 -1.05 0.14 -4.44
C GLN A 94 0.43 -0.21 -4.61
N LEU A 95 1.24 0.74 -5.03
CA LEU A 95 2.69 0.53 -5.20
C LEU A 95 3.37 0.17 -3.88
N PHE A 96 3.01 0.85 -2.78
CA PHE A 96 3.59 0.55 -1.47
C PHE A 96 3.19 -0.85 -0.98
N LEU A 97 1.90 -1.18 -1.04
CA LEU A 97 1.40 -2.49 -0.62
C LEU A 97 2.01 -3.62 -1.45
N TYR A 98 2.13 -3.43 -2.76
CA TYR A 98 2.80 -4.39 -3.62
C TYR A 98 4.30 -4.50 -3.29
N GLY A 99 4.99 -3.37 -3.12
CA GLY A 99 6.42 -3.34 -2.82
C GLY A 99 6.78 -4.07 -1.52
N HIS A 100 6.04 -3.80 -0.44
CA HIS A 100 6.33 -4.32 0.91
C HIS A 100 5.60 -5.59 1.29
N LEU A 101 4.35 -5.73 0.86
CA LEU A 101 3.43 -6.78 1.32
C LEU A 101 3.00 -7.72 0.19
N LYS A 102 3.49 -7.49 -1.03
CA LYS A 102 3.33 -8.38 -2.19
C LYS A 102 1.87 -8.65 -2.59
N PHE A 103 0.98 -7.67 -2.40
CA PHE A 103 -0.40 -7.75 -2.86
C PHE A 103 -0.95 -6.43 -3.40
N HIS A 104 -2.03 -6.51 -4.20
CA HIS A 104 -2.82 -5.38 -4.64
C HIS A 104 -4.11 -5.28 -3.82
N CYS A 105 -4.39 -4.10 -3.26
CA CYS A 105 -5.60 -3.91 -2.46
C CYS A 105 -6.84 -3.87 -3.36
N ALA A 106 -7.81 -4.74 -3.09
CA ALA A 106 -9.08 -4.83 -3.80
C ALA A 106 -10.28 -4.21 -3.02
N CYS A 107 -10.02 -3.34 -2.04
CA CYS A 107 -11.12 -2.71 -1.28
C CYS A 107 -11.92 -1.72 -2.15
N SER A 108 -13.13 -1.36 -1.71
CA SER A 108 -14.03 -0.45 -2.45
C SER A 108 -13.45 0.94 -2.76
N ALA A 109 -12.48 1.42 -1.99
CA ALA A 109 -11.78 2.69 -2.26
C ALA A 109 -10.71 2.56 -3.38
N CYS A 110 -10.26 1.35 -3.67
CA CYS A 110 -9.26 1.05 -4.71
C CYS A 110 -9.89 0.39 -5.94
N PHE A 111 -10.89 -0.45 -5.74
CA PHE A 111 -11.66 -1.16 -6.76
C PHE A 111 -13.12 -1.10 -6.35
N PRO A 112 -13.84 -0.03 -6.76
CA PRO A 112 -15.27 0.09 -6.52
C PRO A 112 -16.06 -1.02 -7.23
N ASP A 113 -17.34 -1.18 -6.88
CA ASP A 113 -18.19 -2.27 -7.35
C ASP A 113 -18.18 -2.38 -8.88
N VAL A 114 -18.03 -3.61 -9.39
CA VAL A 114 -18.05 -3.90 -10.83
C VAL A 114 -19.41 -3.61 -11.47
N ASN A 115 -20.48 -3.55 -10.67
CA ASN A 115 -21.81 -3.17 -11.11
C ASN A 115 -22.02 -1.65 -11.24
N ASP A 116 -21.14 -0.83 -10.66
CA ASP A 116 -21.18 0.62 -10.86
C ASP A 116 -20.73 0.99 -12.28
N SER A 117 -21.30 2.05 -12.87
CA SER A 117 -20.86 2.55 -14.17
C SER A 117 -19.39 2.98 -14.13
N VAL A 118 -18.70 2.96 -15.27
CA VAL A 118 -17.29 3.41 -15.38
C VAL A 118 -17.11 4.80 -14.77
N VAL A 119 -17.97 5.75 -15.16
CA VAL A 119 -17.97 7.13 -14.66
C VAL A 119 -18.09 7.18 -13.13
N ARG A 120 -19.01 6.38 -12.56
CA ARG A 120 -19.21 6.33 -11.10
C ARG A 120 -18.00 5.74 -10.38
N ARG A 121 -17.39 4.67 -10.92
CA ARG A 121 -16.17 4.08 -10.35
C ARG A 121 -15.01 5.07 -10.34
N GLU A 122 -14.80 5.78 -11.44
CA GLU A 122 -13.78 6.83 -11.55
C GLU A 122 -14.02 7.96 -10.54
N GLU A 123 -15.28 8.36 -10.37
CA GLU A 123 -15.65 9.38 -9.40
C GLU A 123 -15.39 8.94 -7.95
N ILE A 124 -15.68 7.69 -7.60
CA ILE A 124 -15.39 7.12 -6.27
C ILE A 124 -13.89 7.17 -5.98
N ILE A 125 -13.06 6.74 -6.93
CA ILE A 125 -11.60 6.75 -6.80
C ILE A 125 -11.09 8.19 -6.66
N ARG A 126 -11.54 9.10 -7.52
CA ARG A 126 -11.16 10.52 -7.49
C ARG A 126 -11.51 11.16 -6.16
N LYS A 127 -12.75 10.98 -5.67
CA LYS A 127 -13.21 11.49 -4.38
C LYS A 127 -12.39 10.92 -3.22
N SER A 128 -12.09 9.63 -3.24
CA SER A 128 -11.23 9.00 -2.23
C SER A 128 -9.86 9.68 -2.17
N ASP A 129 -9.23 9.88 -3.32
CA ASP A 129 -7.88 10.46 -3.38
C ASP A 129 -7.87 11.95 -3.01
N GLU A 130 -8.90 12.71 -3.38
CA GLU A 130 -9.08 14.10 -2.94
C GLU A 130 -9.28 14.21 -1.43
N ASN A 131 -10.11 13.34 -0.84
CA ASN A 131 -10.33 13.31 0.61
C ASN A 131 -9.02 13.04 1.36
N ARG A 132 -8.17 12.13 0.84
CA ARG A 132 -6.87 11.82 1.46
C ARG A 132 -5.89 12.98 1.34
N LYS A 133 -5.87 13.67 0.21
CA LYS A 133 -5.07 14.90 0.05
C LYS A 133 -5.52 15.96 1.05
N ARG A 134 -6.83 16.17 1.20
CA ARG A 134 -7.38 17.09 2.19
C ARG A 134 -7.03 16.70 3.62
N LEU A 135 -7.13 15.42 3.98
CA LEU A 135 -6.72 14.91 5.29
C LEU A 135 -5.24 15.17 5.55
N LYS A 136 -4.37 15.00 4.54
CA LYS A 136 -2.94 15.32 4.62
C LYS A 136 -2.70 16.77 4.99
N ASP A 137 -3.41 17.68 4.32
CA ASP A 137 -3.25 19.12 4.53
C ASP A 137 -3.76 19.52 5.93
N ILE A 138 -4.87 18.94 6.38
CA ILE A 138 -5.37 19.11 7.76
C ILE A 138 -4.34 18.59 8.77
N ALA A 139 -3.79 17.39 8.58
CA ALA A 139 -2.82 16.79 9.50
C ALA A 139 -1.55 17.64 9.62
N ARG A 140 -1.04 18.17 8.51
CA ARG A 140 0.08 19.12 8.49
C ARG A 140 -0.22 20.39 9.27
N GLU A 141 -1.40 20.96 9.07
CA GLU A 141 -1.78 22.19 9.75
C GLU A 141 -2.00 21.99 11.25
N LEU A 142 -2.59 20.85 11.65
CA LEU A 142 -2.70 20.47 13.07
C LEU A 142 -1.32 20.25 13.70
N SER A 143 -0.41 19.54 13.03
CA SER A 143 0.95 19.35 13.52
C SER A 143 1.64 20.70 13.77
N ARG A 144 1.48 21.66 12.85
CA ARG A 144 2.02 23.01 12.98
C ARG A 144 1.41 23.80 14.15
N ARG A 145 0.09 23.69 14.36
CA ARG A 145 -0.64 24.49 15.36
C ARG A 145 -0.55 23.96 16.77
N VAL A 146 -0.63 22.64 16.95
CA VAL A 146 -0.75 22.02 18.28
C VAL A 146 0.39 21.06 18.60
N LYS A 147 1.48 21.06 17.81
CA LYS A 147 2.60 20.09 17.92
C LYS A 147 2.13 18.64 17.93
N SER A 148 1.04 18.36 17.21
CA SER A 148 0.45 17.03 17.13
C SER A 148 1.36 16.07 16.36
N SER A 149 1.51 14.85 16.86
CA SER A 149 2.25 13.74 16.23
C SER A 149 1.50 13.06 15.08
N LEU A 150 0.28 13.49 14.74
CA LEU A 150 -0.57 12.88 13.69
C LEU A 150 0.04 12.91 12.27
N TYR A 151 1.19 13.57 12.08
CA TYR A 151 1.94 13.57 10.83
C TYR A 151 3.45 13.59 11.10
N ASP A 152 4.10 12.43 10.98
CA ASP A 152 5.56 12.34 11.03
C ASP A 152 6.13 12.31 9.59
N ALA A 153 7.08 13.21 9.32
CA ALA A 153 7.74 13.35 8.02
C ALA A 153 8.57 12.10 7.63
N VAL A 154 9.05 11.33 8.63
CA VAL A 154 9.85 10.12 8.41
C VAL A 154 9.08 9.08 7.58
N PHE A 155 7.77 8.93 7.83
CA PHE A 155 6.93 8.00 7.09
C PHE A 155 6.81 8.33 5.59
N CYS A 156 6.80 9.61 5.23
CA CYS A 156 6.75 10.00 3.82
C CYS A 156 8.01 9.56 3.04
N MET A 157 9.18 9.48 3.70
CA MET A 157 10.42 9.05 3.07
C MET A 157 10.39 7.57 2.70
N GLN A 158 9.85 6.71 3.58
CA GLN A 158 9.73 5.27 3.34
C GLN A 158 8.90 4.97 2.08
N VAL A 159 7.78 5.67 1.88
CA VAL A 159 6.94 5.51 0.68
C VAL A 159 7.70 5.92 -0.57
N ASN A 160 8.39 7.06 -0.55
CA ASN A 160 9.16 7.55 -1.70
C ASN A 160 10.31 6.61 -2.08
N GLU A 161 11.02 6.05 -1.11
CA GLU A 161 12.06 5.05 -1.37
C GLU A 161 11.48 3.78 -1.99
N THR A 162 10.34 3.33 -1.49
CA THR A 162 9.66 2.13 -1.99
C THR A 162 9.24 2.33 -3.44
N ILE A 163 8.62 3.47 -3.74
CA ILE A 163 8.25 3.85 -5.10
C ILE A 163 9.49 3.82 -6.00
N LYS A 164 10.61 4.43 -5.56
CA LYS A 164 11.86 4.41 -6.34
C LYS A 164 12.38 2.99 -6.59
N ARG A 165 12.30 2.09 -5.60
CA ARG A 165 12.74 0.70 -5.75
C ARG A 165 11.83 -0.07 -6.73
N VAL A 166 10.52 -0.02 -6.52
CA VAL A 166 9.54 -0.70 -7.39
C VAL A 166 9.60 -0.16 -8.82
N SER A 167 9.80 1.14 -9.02
CA SER A 167 9.98 1.71 -10.37
C SER A 167 11.24 1.17 -11.06
N LYS A 168 12.36 1.05 -10.35
CA LYS A 168 13.60 0.48 -10.91
C LYS A 168 13.50 -1.00 -11.26
N GLU A 169 12.73 -1.77 -10.49
CA GLU A 169 12.50 -3.20 -10.76
C GLU A 169 11.59 -3.45 -11.97
N ASN A 170 10.79 -2.46 -12.37
CA ASN A 170 9.89 -2.53 -13.52
C ASN A 170 10.43 -1.80 -14.77
N ASP A 171 11.60 -1.17 -14.71
CA ASP A 171 12.30 -0.67 -15.89
C ASP A 171 12.91 -1.86 -16.64
N PRO A 172 12.70 -2.01 -17.97
CA PRO A 172 13.41 -3.03 -18.74
C PRO A 172 14.93 -2.77 -18.65
N PRO A 173 15.77 -3.82 -18.59
CA PRO A 173 17.20 -3.65 -18.45
C PRO A 173 17.73 -2.77 -19.59
N SER A 174 18.37 -1.65 -19.22
CA SER A 174 18.92 -0.64 -20.12
C SER A 174 20.22 -1.11 -20.79
N THR A 175 20.19 -2.29 -21.41
CA THR A 175 21.26 -2.81 -22.25
C THR A 175 20.62 -3.51 -23.43
N LEU A 176 20.27 -2.71 -24.44
CA LEU A 176 20.38 -3.00 -25.87
C LEU A 176 19.81 -1.80 -26.63
N ILE A 177 20.72 -0.98 -27.17
CA ILE A 177 20.73 -0.31 -28.48
C ILE A 177 21.73 0.85 -28.35
N SER A 178 23.00 0.56 -28.63
CA SER A 178 24.00 1.56 -28.97
C SER A 178 24.95 1.01 -30.04
N THR A 179 24.43 0.83 -31.24
CA THR A 179 25.12 0.90 -32.55
C THR A 179 23.97 1.05 -33.54
N GLY A 180 23.83 2.06 -34.38
CA GLY A 180 24.76 2.97 -35.02
C GLY A 180 24.04 3.33 -36.32
N ILE A 181 23.29 4.43 -36.32
CA ILE A 181 22.65 4.95 -37.53
C ILE A 181 23.79 5.47 -38.42
N GLU A 182 24.02 4.77 -39.52
CA GLU A 182 24.88 5.23 -40.61
C GLU A 182 24.31 6.53 -41.19
N LYS A 183 25.18 7.53 -41.32
CA LYS A 183 24.91 8.76 -42.07
C LYS A 183 24.91 8.40 -43.56
N GLY A 184 23.72 8.38 -44.18
CA GLY A 184 23.56 8.36 -45.63
C GLY A 184 23.04 9.70 -46.12
N SER A 185 23.84 10.41 -46.91
CA SER A 185 23.56 11.73 -47.49
C SER A 185 22.40 11.68 -48.49
N ALA A 186 21.57 12.73 -48.45
CA ALA A 186 20.58 13.01 -49.48
C ALA A 186 21.27 13.42 -50.80
N SER A 187 21.22 12.55 -51.81
CA SER A 187 21.39 12.93 -53.21
C SER A 187 20.84 11.85 -54.14
N GLU A 188 19.92 12.30 -55.02
CA GLU A 188 19.65 11.79 -56.37
C GLU A 188 18.66 10.63 -56.64
N ARG A 189 17.87 10.89 -57.71
CA ARG A 189 17.08 9.99 -58.60
C ARG A 189 15.73 9.54 -58.05
N ARG A 190 14.57 10.03 -58.51
CA ARG A 190 14.03 10.27 -59.87
C ARG A 190 13.87 8.98 -60.69
N GLU A 191 12.61 8.79 -61.12
CA GLU A 191 12.08 7.97 -62.23
C GLU A 191 11.57 6.53 -61.98
N LYS A 192 10.29 6.36 -62.36
CA LYS A 192 9.67 5.27 -63.15
C LYS A 192 9.77 3.87 -62.51
N LEU A 193 8.67 3.23 -62.10
CA LEU A 193 7.48 2.81 -62.87
C LEU A 193 6.36 2.47 -61.89
#